data_AF-A0AAD6V3F2-F1
#
_entry.id   AF-A0AAD6V3F2-F1
#
_cell.length_a   1.000
_cell.length_b   1.000
_cell.length_c   1.000
_cell.angle_alpha   90.00
_cell.angle_beta   90.00
_cell.angle_gamma   90.00
#
_symmetry.space_group_name_H-M   'P 1'
#
loop_
_entity.id
_entity.type
_entity.pdbx_description
1 polymer ?
#
loop_
_entity_poly.entity_id
_entity_poly.type
_entity_poly.pdbx_seq_one_letter_code
_entity_poly.pdbx_strand_id
1 'polypeptide(L)'
;LDMRVYETLQRESEAIAVPTSATKHYLVFNAMTPDDGVDGEFNNWYADEHIPMLRAVPGWRASTRFRLLSARAGTISRPPPPRYLALHEWETREAFATPEFKAATSTPWRRRVVVERVHQKE
;
A
#
# COMPACT_ATOMS: atom_id res chain seq x y z
N LEU A 1 -5.76 -25.20 0.02
CA LEU A 1 -5.35 -23.96 0.69
C LEU A 1 -5.26 -22.88 -0.38
N ASP A 2 -5.87 -21.71 -0.14
CA ASP A 2 -5.64 -20.51 -0.96
C ASP A 2 -4.31 -19.90 -0.54
N MET A 3 -3.34 -19.81 -1.46
CA MET A 3 -1.98 -19.38 -1.15
C MET A 3 -1.49 -18.37 -2.18
N ARG A 4 -0.94 -17.26 -1.71
CA ARG A 4 -0.36 -16.19 -2.53
C ARG A 4 1.11 -16.02 -2.15
N VAL A 5 1.99 -16.00 -3.15
CA VAL A 5 3.43 -15.80 -2.98
C VAL A 5 3.78 -14.44 -3.55
N TYR A 6 4.49 -13.63 -2.76
CA TYR A 6 4.87 -12.28 -3.13
C TYR A 6 6.38 -12.08 -3.07
N GLU A 7 6.89 -11.21 -3.93
CA GLU A 7 8.19 -10.57 -3.77
C GLU A 7 8.04 -9.18 -3.17
N THR A 8 8.98 -8.75 -2.32
CA THR A 8 9.02 -7.39 -1.79
C THR A 8 9.60 -6.44 -2.84
N LEU A 9 8.85 -5.40 -3.20
CA LEU A 9 9.29 -4.38 -4.15
C LEU A 9 10.01 -3.21 -3.47
N GLN A 10 9.45 -2.73 -2.36
CA GLN A 10 9.93 -1.56 -1.64
C GLN A 10 9.55 -1.73 -0.17
N ARG A 11 10.48 -1.42 0.74
CA ARG A 11 10.19 -1.31 2.16
C ARG A 11 10.83 -0.05 2.69
N GLU A 12 10.01 0.79 3.29
CA GLU A 12 10.44 1.96 4.06
C GLU A 12 9.88 1.86 5.46
N SER A 13 10.69 2.21 6.44
CA SER A 13 10.26 2.29 7.83
C SER A 13 11.03 3.39 8.53
N GLU A 14 10.46 3.93 9.61
CA GLU A 14 11.26 4.65 10.59
C GLU A 14 12.35 3.72 11.17
N ALA A 15 13.47 4.30 11.60
CA ALA A 15 14.45 3.55 12.39
C ALA A 15 13.73 2.98 13.62
N ILE A 16 13.97 1.71 13.93
CA ILE A 16 13.28 1.00 15.01
C ILE A 16 13.60 1.68 16.35
N ALA A 17 12.77 2.63 16.76
CA ALA A 17 12.59 2.91 18.17
C ALA A 17 11.81 1.72 18.72
N VAL A 18 12.47 0.86 19.50
CA VAL A 18 11.81 -0.25 20.20
C VAL A 18 10.61 0.36 20.94
N PRO A 19 9.37 -0.03 20.62
CA PRO A 19 8.20 0.57 21.24
C PRO A 19 8.23 0.21 22.72
N THR A 20 8.46 1.20 23.58
CA THR A 20 8.50 1.04 25.04
C THR A 20 7.10 0.91 25.66
N SER A 21 6.03 0.98 24.86
CA SER A 21 4.64 0.94 25.33
C SER A 21 3.74 0.13 24.41
N ALA A 22 2.71 -0.49 24.98
CA ALA A 22 1.64 -1.23 24.31
C ALA A 22 0.69 -0.29 23.54
N THR A 23 1.25 0.51 22.63
CA THR A 23 0.51 1.44 21.80
C THR A 23 -0.30 0.68 20.74
N LYS A 24 -1.51 1.16 20.46
CA LYS A 24 -2.33 0.62 19.37
C LYS A 24 -1.54 0.70 18.07
N HIS A 25 -1.65 -0.34 17.24
CA HIS A 25 -0.95 -0.41 15.96
C HIS A 25 -1.97 -0.72 14.87
N TYR A 26 -2.00 0.10 13.84
CA TYR A 26 -2.95 0.01 12.75
C TYR A 26 -2.24 -0.36 11.47
N LEU A 27 -2.75 -1.39 10.79
CA LEU A 27 -2.26 -1.81 9.48
C LEU A 27 -3.35 -1.51 8.44
N VAL A 28 -2.99 -0.71 7.44
CA VAL A 28 -3.80 -0.50 6.24
C VAL A 28 -3.19 -1.31 5.13
N PHE A 29 -3.96 -2.21 4.54
CA PHE A 29 -3.55 -2.92 3.33
C PHE A 29 -4.37 -2.45 2.14
N ASN A 30 -3.74 -2.36 0.98
CA ASN A 30 -4.41 -2.09 -0.30
C ASN A 30 -3.91 -3.14 -1.30
N ALA A 31 -4.83 -3.95 -1.85
CA ALA A 31 -4.49 -4.87 -2.93
C ALA A 31 -5.06 -4.33 -4.25
N MET A 32 -4.21 -4.18 -5.27
CA MET A 32 -4.56 -3.46 -6.50
C MET A 32 -3.99 -4.11 -7.76
N THR A 33 -4.77 -4.06 -8.84
CA THR A 33 -4.32 -4.37 -10.20
C THR A 33 -4.51 -3.13 -11.07
N PRO A 34 -3.41 -2.42 -11.44
CA PRO A 34 -3.50 -1.37 -12.45
C PRO A 34 -3.75 -1.98 -13.84
N ASP A 35 -4.20 -1.16 -14.79
CA ASP A 35 -4.33 -1.52 -16.19
C ASP A 35 -3.01 -2.05 -16.79
N ASP A 36 -3.13 -2.84 -17.85
CA ASP A 36 -1.97 -3.32 -18.61
C ASP A 36 -1.15 -2.13 -19.14
N GLY A 37 0.17 -2.22 -19.00
CA GLY A 37 1.10 -1.16 -19.39
C GLY A 37 1.23 0.01 -18.41
N VAL A 38 0.42 0.05 -17.34
CA VAL A 38 0.46 1.14 -16.33
C VAL A 38 1.35 0.80 -15.12
N ASP A 39 1.81 -0.46 -15.01
CA ASP A 39 2.65 -0.95 -13.91
C ASP A 39 3.83 -0.03 -13.55
N GLY A 40 4.55 0.47 -14.56
CA GLY A 40 5.68 1.37 -14.36
C GLY A 40 5.26 2.69 -13.72
N GLU A 41 4.24 3.36 -14.27
CA GLU A 41 3.74 4.63 -13.72
C GLU A 41 3.16 4.45 -12.32
N PHE A 42 2.41 3.36 -12.09
CA PHE A 42 1.87 3.01 -10.79
C PHE A 42 2.97 2.80 -9.74
N ASN A 43 4.06 2.12 -10.11
CA ASN A 43 5.18 1.90 -9.21
C ASN A 43 6.00 3.16 -8.94
N ASN A 44 6.21 4.00 -9.96
CA ASN A 44 6.88 5.29 -9.80
C ASN A 44 6.07 6.24 -8.92
N TRP A 45 4.75 6.31 -9.09
CA TRP A 45 3.89 7.08 -8.21
C TRP A 45 4.07 6.69 -6.73
N TYR A 46 4.15 5.38 -6.45
CA TYR A 46 4.38 4.90 -5.10
C TYR A 46 5.73 5.34 -4.53
N ALA A 47 6.80 5.19 -5.32
CA ALA A 47 8.17 5.45 -4.89
C ALA A 47 8.47 6.94 -4.77
N ASP A 48 8.01 7.74 -5.74
CA ASP A 48 8.43 9.13 -5.91
C ASP A 48 7.48 10.13 -5.24
N GLU A 49 6.21 9.77 -5.05
CA GLU A 49 5.19 10.66 -4.47
C GLU A 49 4.54 10.05 -3.22
N HIS A 50 3.91 8.89 -3.35
CA HIS A 50 2.99 8.42 -2.31
C HIS A 50 3.69 8.05 -1.00
N ILE A 51 4.70 7.18 -1.04
CA ILE A 51 5.42 6.76 0.18
C ILE A 51 6.17 7.93 0.82
N PRO A 52 6.90 8.78 0.08
CA PRO A 52 7.50 10.00 0.64
C PRO A 52 6.48 10.91 1.33
N MET A 53 5.29 11.10 0.74
CA MET A 53 4.23 11.90 1.37
C MET A 53 3.63 11.22 2.59
N LEU A 54 3.38 9.91 2.56
CA LEU A 54 2.90 9.16 3.73
C LEU A 54 3.89 9.20 4.89
N ARG A 55 5.19 9.12 4.60
CA ARG A 55 6.25 9.23 5.59
C ARG A 55 6.27 10.57 6.32
N ALA A 56 5.77 11.64 5.70
CA ALA A 56 5.66 12.95 6.32
C ALA A 56 4.42 13.07 7.24
N VAL A 57 3.52 12.09 7.24
CA VAL A 57 2.30 12.12 8.07
C VAL A 57 2.63 11.73 9.52
N PRO A 58 2.23 12.53 10.52
CA PRO A 58 2.41 12.17 11.92
C PRO A 58 1.78 10.80 12.25
N GLY A 59 2.56 9.93 12.88
CA GLY A 59 2.15 8.58 13.25
C GLY A 59 2.31 7.52 12.16
N TRP A 60 2.91 7.84 11.00
CA TRP A 60 3.37 6.85 10.04
C TRP A 60 4.53 6.03 10.61
N ARG A 61 4.56 4.72 10.35
CA ARG A 61 5.63 3.82 10.83
C ARG A 61 6.41 3.17 9.73
N ALA A 62 5.69 2.59 8.77
CA ALA A 62 6.28 1.84 7.69
C ALA A 62 5.34 1.74 6.50
N SER A 63 5.94 1.54 5.33
CA SER A 63 5.28 1.20 4.09
C SER A 63 6.03 0.03 3.46
N THR A 64 5.34 -1.07 3.17
CA THR A 64 5.92 -2.19 2.42
C THR A 64 5.06 -2.52 1.22
N ARG A 65 5.69 -2.64 0.06
CA ARG A 65 5.05 -3.01 -1.19
C ARG A 65 5.51 -4.36 -1.66
N PHE A 66 4.58 -5.08 -2.26
CA PHE A 66 4.76 -6.43 -2.73
C PHE A 66 4.19 -6.59 -4.14
N ARG A 67 4.84 -7.43 -4.95
CA ARG A 67 4.31 -7.92 -6.22
C ARG A 67 3.96 -9.39 -6.11
N LEU A 68 2.79 -9.77 -6.60
CA LEU A 68 2.37 -11.16 -6.64
C LEU A 68 3.24 -11.92 -7.65
N LEU A 69 3.90 -12.99 -7.18
CA LEU A 69 4.66 -13.91 -8.02
C LEU A 69 3.80 -15.07 -8.50
N SER A 70 3.01 -15.66 -7.60
CA SER A 70 2.12 -16.75 -7.93
C SER A 70 0.96 -16.83 -6.95
N ALA A 71 -0.15 -17.39 -7.41
CA ALA A 71 -1.30 -17.70 -6.59
C ALA A 71 -1.79 -19.11 -6.89
N ARG A 72 -2.06 -19.87 -5.85
CA ARG A 72 -2.70 -21.19 -5.94
C ARG A 72 -4.12 -21.05 -5.38
N ALA A 73 -5.10 -21.10 -6.28
CA ALA A 73 -6.49 -21.11 -5.89
C ALA A 73 -6.80 -22.36 -5.03
N GLY A 74 -7.64 -22.16 -4.01
CA GLY A 74 -8.21 -23.26 -3.23
C GLY A 74 -9.24 -24.06 -4.03
N THR A 75 -10.06 -24.85 -3.33
CA THR A 75 -11.16 -25.62 -3.95
C THR A 75 -12.32 -24.76 -4.43
N ILE A 76 -12.31 -23.47 -4.12
CA ILE A 76 -13.34 -22.49 -4.50
C ILE A 76 -12.77 -21.63 -5.62
N SER A 77 -13.49 -21.56 -6.74
CA SER A 77 -13.17 -20.65 -7.84
C SER A 77 -13.31 -19.20 -7.38
N ARG A 78 -12.26 -18.39 -7.59
CA ARG A 78 -12.22 -16.96 -7.27
C ARG A 78 -11.58 -16.23 -8.45
N PRO A 79 -11.88 -14.93 -8.64
CA PRO A 79 -11.12 -14.12 -9.59
C PRO A 79 -9.61 -14.15 -9.22
N PRO A 80 -8.72 -13.94 -10.20
CA PRO A 80 -7.30 -13.81 -9.93
C PRO A 80 -7.05 -12.74 -8.84
N PRO A 81 -6.14 -12.99 -7.88
CA PRO A 81 -5.85 -12.00 -6.86
C PRO A 81 -5.14 -10.77 -7.45
N PRO A 82 -5.23 -9.60 -6.80
CA PRO A 82 -4.60 -8.40 -7.31
C PRO A 82 -3.08 -8.53 -7.44
N ARG A 83 -2.50 -7.88 -8.47
CA ARG A 83 -1.06 -8.02 -8.80
C ARG A 83 -0.13 -7.38 -7.76
N TYR A 84 -0.59 -6.37 -7.03
CA TYR A 84 0.20 -5.64 -6.05
C TYR A 84 -0.50 -5.60 -4.69
N LEU A 85 0.30 -5.61 -3.63
CA LEU A 85 -0.14 -5.41 -2.26
C LEU A 85 0.72 -4.32 -1.61
N ALA A 86 0.09 -3.31 -1.04
CA ALA A 86 0.76 -2.29 -0.23
C ALA A 86 0.27 -2.38 1.21
N LEU A 87 1.20 -2.37 2.16
CA LEU A 87 0.98 -2.37 3.60
C LEU A 87 1.50 -1.06 4.18
N HIS A 88 0.66 -0.34 4.93
CA HIS A 88 1.04 0.89 5.63
C HIS A 88 0.72 0.76 7.11
N GLU A 89 1.75 0.94 7.93
CA GLU A 89 1.71 0.79 9.38
C GLU A 89 1.60 2.17 10.05
N TRP A 90 0.73 2.29 11.05
CA TRP A 90 0.39 3.55 11.71
C TRP A 90 0.26 3.38 13.22
N GLU A 91 0.69 4.38 13.98
CA GLU A 91 0.50 4.46 15.43
C GLU A 91 -0.94 4.75 15.82
N THR A 92 -1.64 5.54 15.01
CA THR A 92 -3.00 5.95 15.33
C THR A 92 -3.87 6.21 14.11
N ARG A 93 -5.19 6.06 14.27
CA ARG A 93 -6.19 6.42 13.26
C ARG A 93 -6.38 7.92 13.09
N GLU A 94 -6.02 8.73 14.09
CA GLU A 94 -6.09 10.19 13.95
C GLU A 94 -5.20 10.72 12.84
N ALA A 95 -4.14 9.98 12.48
CA ALA A 95 -3.28 10.28 11.33
C ALA A 95 -4.10 10.49 10.03
N PHE A 96 -5.19 9.76 9.84
CA PHE A 96 -6.02 9.83 8.64
C PHE A 96 -6.87 11.12 8.54
N ALA A 97 -7.00 11.87 9.64
CA ALA A 97 -7.70 13.16 9.65
C ALA A 97 -6.77 14.35 9.38
N THR A 98 -5.46 14.13 9.42
CA THR A 98 -4.44 15.18 9.28
C THR A 98 -4.43 15.81 7.89
N PRO A 99 -4.04 17.10 7.76
CA PRO A 99 -3.83 17.73 6.45
C PRO A 99 -2.82 17.00 5.57
N GLU A 100 -1.74 16.47 6.16
CA GLU A 100 -0.66 15.76 5.48
C GLU A 100 -1.19 14.48 4.83
N PHE A 101 -1.97 13.69 5.57
CA PHE A 101 -2.58 12.47 5.01
C PHE A 101 -3.57 12.81 3.89
N LYS A 102 -4.43 13.82 4.10
CA LYS A 102 -5.38 14.27 3.08
C LYS A 102 -4.67 14.71 1.81
N ALA A 103 -3.55 15.44 1.93
CA ALA A 103 -2.73 15.84 0.80
C ALA A 103 -2.14 14.61 0.08
N ALA A 104 -1.54 13.67 0.82
CA ALA A 104 -0.94 12.44 0.29
C ALA A 104 -1.93 11.55 -0.48
N THR A 105 -3.23 11.62 -0.17
CA THR A 105 -4.28 10.82 -0.83
C THR A 105 -5.11 11.58 -1.88
N SER A 106 -4.83 12.86 -2.10
CA SER A 106 -5.63 13.74 -2.98
C SER A 106 -4.85 14.30 -4.16
N THR A 107 -3.62 13.82 -4.39
CA THR A 107 -2.79 14.32 -5.49
C THR A 107 -3.39 14.02 -6.87
N PRO A 108 -3.13 14.88 -7.87
CA PRO A 108 -3.52 14.60 -9.25
C PRO A 108 -2.92 13.30 -9.78
N TRP A 109 -1.69 12.95 -9.41
CA TRP A 109 -1.04 11.73 -9.88
C TRP A 109 -1.71 10.47 -9.31
N ARG A 110 -2.02 10.47 -8.01
CA ARG A 110 -2.81 9.40 -7.37
C ARG A 110 -4.15 9.22 -8.07
N ARG A 111 -4.83 10.31 -8.43
CA ARG A 111 -6.10 10.23 -9.17
C ARG A 111 -5.91 9.50 -10.51
N ARG A 112 -4.94 9.94 -11.31
CA ARG A 112 -4.64 9.30 -12.61
C ARG A 112 -4.30 7.82 -12.47
N VAL A 113 -3.36 7.45 -11.59
CA VAL A 113 -2.89 6.06 -11.53
C VAL A 113 -3.80 5.13 -10.73
N VAL A 114 -4.47 5.60 -9.69
CA VAL A 114 -5.26 4.75 -8.78
C VAL A 114 -6.76 4.87 -9.02
N VAL A 115 -7.28 6.06 -9.27
CA VAL A 115 -8.74 6.24 -9.44
C VAL A 115 -9.16 5.84 -10.84
N GLU A 116 -8.41 6.27 -11.86
CA GLU A 116 -8.78 6.07 -13.26
C GLU A 116 -8.28 4.74 -13.84
N ARG A 117 -7.17 4.19 -13.31
CA ARG A 117 -6.44 3.07 -13.94
C ARG A 117 -6.31 1.81 -13.07
N VAL A 118 -7.09 1.70 -11.99
CA VAL A 118 -7.16 0.48 -11.16
C VAL A 118 -8.62 0.06 -11.01
N HIS A 119 -8.97 -1.08 -11.62
CA HIS A 119 -10.35 -1.60 -11.63
C HIS A 119 -10.61 -2.68 -10.58
N GLN A 120 -9.56 -3.34 -10.07
CA GLN A 120 -9.68 -4.34 -9.00
C GLN A 120 -9.01 -3.81 -7.73
N LYS A 121 -9.79 -3.70 -6.65
CA LYS A 121 -9.35 -3.25 -5.33
C LYS A 121 -9.94 -4.18 -4.27
N GLU A 122 -9.10 -4.68 -3.36
CA GLU A 122 -9.51 -5.39 -2.13
C GLU A 122 -8.99 -4.66 -0.90
#